data_AF-A0A948VVB3-F1
#
_entry.id   AF-A0A948VVB3-F1
#
_cell.length_a   1.000
_cell.length_b   1.000
_cell.length_c   1.000
_cell.angle_alpha   90.00
_cell.angle_beta   90.00
_cell.angle_gamma   90.00
#
_symmetry.space_group_name_H-M   'P 1'
#
loop_
_entity.id
_entity.type
_entity.pdbx_description
1 polymer ?
#
loop_
_entity_poly.entity_id
_entity_poly.type
_entity_poly.pdbx_seq_one_letter_code
_entity_poly.pdbx_strand_id
1 'polypeptide(L)'
;PVRLGSVGGAYTHNMFLDVHAPISGGRELWGFPQKLASPHLEVAHDTLLGKLDYGPERVARATMGYKHRPLDEAEALAMLGEPGFLLKIIPHVDGTPRVCELVQYHRRDIVLKGAWTGPASLDLQPHALAPMADLPVLEILSSVHLIADFTLELGVVVHDYLA
;
A
#
# COMPACT_ATOMS: atom_id res chain seq x y z
N PRO A 1 1.57 -4.61 9.00
CA PRO A 1 0.56 -4.70 10.09
C PRO A 1 1.12 -4.01 11.33
N VAL A 2 0.30 -3.22 12.02
CA VAL A 2 0.68 -2.47 13.24
C VAL A 2 -0.48 -2.43 14.23
N ARG A 3 -0.20 -1.98 15.45
CA ARG A 3 -1.21 -1.67 16.46
C ARG A 3 -0.88 -0.32 17.11
N LEU A 4 -1.86 0.58 17.15
CA LEU A 4 -1.79 1.85 17.88
C LEU A 4 -2.77 1.78 19.06
N GLY A 5 -2.25 1.62 20.27
CA GLY A 5 -3.07 1.35 21.45
C GLY A 5 -3.83 0.04 21.30
N SER A 6 -5.17 0.10 21.31
CA SER A 6 -6.04 -1.06 21.07
C SER A 6 -6.35 -1.30 19.59
N VAL A 7 -6.12 -0.31 18.72
CA VAL A 7 -6.54 -0.35 17.30
C VAL A 7 -5.48 -1.04 16.45
N GLY A 8 -5.84 -2.15 15.80
CA GLY A 8 -5.01 -2.80 14.77
C GLY A 8 -5.23 -2.17 13.40
N GLY A 9 -4.22 -2.21 12.52
CA GLY A 9 -4.35 -1.76 11.14
C GLY A 9 -3.05 -1.85 10.34
N ALA A 10 -2.97 -1.08 9.26
CA ALA A 10 -1.84 -1.10 8.32
C ALA A 10 -1.07 0.21 8.31
N TYR A 11 0.24 0.18 8.60
CA TYR A 11 1.14 1.30 8.33
C TYR A 11 1.65 1.23 6.90
N THR A 12 1.49 2.30 6.12
CA THR A 12 2.03 2.34 4.76
C THR A 12 3.51 2.71 4.83
N HIS A 13 4.39 1.76 4.51
CA HIS A 13 5.84 1.99 4.59
C HIS A 13 6.40 2.65 3.31
N ASN A 14 6.05 2.14 2.13
CA ASN A 14 6.43 2.70 0.83
C ASN A 14 5.23 2.59 -0.13
N MET A 15 5.09 3.55 -1.05
CA MET A 15 4.07 3.50 -2.10
C MET A 15 4.61 4.13 -3.39
N PHE A 16 4.28 3.52 -4.54
CA PHE A 16 4.76 3.94 -5.85
C PHE A 16 3.62 4.03 -6.85
N LEU A 17 3.56 5.12 -7.61
CA LEU A 17 2.52 5.42 -8.60
C LEU A 17 3.15 6.02 -9.85
N ASP A 18 2.43 5.98 -10.97
CA ASP A 18 2.83 6.52 -12.29
C ASP A 18 2.13 7.86 -12.64
N VAL A 19 1.19 8.34 -11.82
CA VAL A 19 0.45 9.58 -12.05
C VAL A 19 0.71 10.61 -10.95
N HIS A 20 1.03 11.85 -11.34
CA HIS A 20 1.40 12.91 -10.38
C HIS A 20 0.25 13.39 -9.47
N ALA A 21 -0.96 13.58 -10.01
CA ALA A 21 -2.09 14.10 -9.22
C ALA A 21 -2.37 13.30 -7.93
N PRO A 22 -2.50 11.96 -7.94
CA PRO A 22 -2.67 11.20 -6.71
C PRO A 22 -1.42 11.18 -5.83
N ILE A 23 -0.20 11.36 -6.39
CA ILE A 23 1.03 11.46 -5.59
C ILE A 23 1.03 12.75 -4.76
N SER A 24 0.77 13.89 -5.38
CA SER A 24 0.73 15.19 -4.68
C SER A 24 -0.42 15.20 -3.66
N GLY A 25 -1.63 14.83 -4.09
CA GLY A 25 -2.79 14.78 -3.19
C GLY A 25 -2.61 13.82 -2.02
N GLY A 26 -2.07 12.62 -2.27
CA GLY A 26 -1.82 11.63 -1.21
C GLY A 26 -0.79 12.11 -0.19
N ARG A 27 0.31 12.71 -0.65
CA ARG A 27 1.38 13.25 0.21
C ARG A 27 0.93 14.46 1.03
N GLU A 28 0.24 15.41 0.40
CA GLU A 28 -0.08 16.70 1.00
C GLU A 28 -1.32 16.64 1.91
N LEU A 29 -2.31 15.82 1.55
CA LEU A 29 -3.57 15.73 2.30
C LEU A 29 -3.46 14.71 3.44
N TRP A 30 -3.13 13.45 3.14
CA TRP A 30 -3.07 12.38 4.14
C TRP A 30 -1.67 12.10 4.68
N GLY A 31 -0.62 12.31 3.89
CA GLY A 31 0.73 11.90 4.23
C GLY A 31 1.13 10.51 3.70
N PHE A 32 0.55 10.06 2.58
CA PHE A 32 1.02 8.83 1.94
C PHE A 32 2.50 8.97 1.49
N PRO A 33 3.38 7.97 1.75
CA PRO A 33 4.79 8.03 1.40
C PRO A 33 5.02 7.69 -0.08
N GLN A 34 4.36 8.44 -0.97
CA GLN A 34 4.33 8.15 -2.40
C GLN A 34 5.56 8.69 -3.13
N LYS A 35 6.05 7.91 -4.09
CA LYS A 35 7.08 8.27 -5.06
C LYS A 35 6.63 7.90 -6.48
N LEU A 36 7.15 8.62 -7.48
CA LEU A 36 6.90 8.32 -8.89
C LEU A 36 7.70 7.08 -9.31
N ALA A 37 7.03 6.12 -9.94
CA ALA A 37 7.60 4.91 -10.54
C ALA A 37 6.62 4.31 -11.57
N SER A 38 6.89 3.11 -12.08
CA SER A 38 6.06 2.44 -13.08
C SER A 38 5.53 1.09 -12.55
N PRO A 39 4.46 1.08 -11.73
CA PRO A 39 3.76 -0.15 -11.38
C PRO A 39 2.93 -0.67 -12.57
N HIS A 40 2.88 -1.99 -12.73
CA HIS A 40 2.06 -2.65 -13.74
C HIS A 40 1.43 -3.92 -13.17
N LEU A 41 0.15 -4.14 -13.44
CA LEU A 41 -0.59 -5.34 -13.05
C LEU A 41 -1.34 -5.88 -14.27
N GLU A 42 -1.06 -7.11 -14.66
CA GLU A 42 -1.66 -7.73 -15.84
C GLU A 42 -1.95 -9.22 -15.64
N VAL A 43 -2.84 -9.76 -16.46
CA VAL A 43 -3.03 -11.21 -16.59
C VAL A 43 -2.18 -11.67 -17.77
N ALA A 44 -1.12 -12.42 -17.47
CA ALA A 44 -0.26 -13.06 -18.45
C ALA A 44 -0.63 -14.55 -18.51
N HIS A 45 -1.54 -14.91 -19.42
CA HIS A 45 -2.11 -16.26 -19.55
C HIS A 45 -2.77 -16.75 -18.24
N ASP A 46 -2.14 -17.70 -17.55
CA ASP A 46 -2.61 -18.33 -16.31
C ASP A 46 -2.11 -17.63 -15.04
N THR A 47 -1.34 -16.55 -15.19
CA THR A 47 -0.65 -15.87 -14.10
C THR A 47 -1.11 -14.42 -13.99
N LEU A 48 -1.46 -13.98 -12.78
CA LEU A 48 -1.53 -12.57 -12.42
C LEU A 48 -0.10 -12.08 -12.13
N LEU A 49 0.36 -11.12 -12.92
CA LEU A 49 1.74 -10.62 -12.90
C LEU A 49 1.76 -9.15 -12.46
N GLY A 50 2.43 -8.90 -11.34
CA GLY A 50 2.76 -7.57 -10.85
C GLY A 50 4.22 -7.23 -11.11
N LYS A 51 4.50 -6.04 -11.64
CA LYS A 51 5.84 -5.49 -11.84
C LYS A 51 5.90 -4.09 -11.26
N LEU A 52 7.04 -3.70 -10.73
CA LEU A 52 7.34 -2.33 -10.36
C LEU A 52 8.75 -1.98 -10.82
N ASP A 53 8.84 -0.99 -11.70
CA ASP A 53 10.09 -0.43 -12.18
C ASP A 53 10.31 0.97 -11.57
N TYR A 54 11.48 1.22 -10.99
CA TYR A 54 11.89 2.54 -10.52
C TYR A 54 12.91 3.12 -11.50
N GLY A 55 12.44 4.03 -12.37
CA GLY A 55 13.23 4.40 -13.55
C GLY A 55 13.41 3.19 -14.49
N PRO A 56 14.62 2.87 -14.96
CA PRO A 56 14.86 1.71 -15.82
C PRO A 56 14.99 0.38 -15.06
N GLU A 57 15.05 0.42 -13.72
CA GLU A 57 15.38 -0.76 -12.90
C GLU A 57 14.14 -1.47 -12.36
N ARG A 58 14.07 -2.79 -12.53
CA ARG A 58 13.05 -3.65 -11.90
C ARG A 58 13.34 -3.77 -10.41
N VAL A 59 12.44 -3.27 -9.57
CA VAL A 59 12.60 -3.31 -8.10
C VAL A 59 11.68 -4.32 -7.41
N ALA A 60 10.56 -4.69 -8.04
CA ALA A 60 9.72 -5.78 -7.56
C ALA A 60 9.02 -6.54 -8.69
N ARG A 61 8.92 -7.87 -8.52
CA ARG A 61 8.12 -8.75 -9.36
C ARG A 61 7.29 -9.67 -8.47
N ALA A 62 5.98 -9.68 -8.67
CA ALA A 62 5.04 -10.55 -7.97
C ALA A 62 4.30 -11.43 -8.98
N THR A 63 4.07 -12.69 -8.64
CA THR A 63 3.24 -13.60 -9.44
C THR A 63 2.21 -14.28 -8.56
N MET A 64 1.06 -14.59 -9.14
CA MET A 64 0.00 -15.37 -8.49
C MET A 64 -0.74 -16.21 -9.54
N GLY A 65 -1.05 -17.46 -9.23
CA GLY A 65 -1.94 -18.27 -10.07
C GLY A 65 -3.31 -17.61 -10.21
N TYR A 66 -3.80 -17.43 -11.44
CA TYR A 66 -4.96 -16.58 -11.70
C TYR A 66 -6.26 -17.18 -11.15
N LYS A 67 -6.76 -16.59 -10.05
CA LYS A 67 -8.08 -16.90 -9.45
C LYS A 67 -8.27 -18.39 -9.09
N HIS A 68 -7.22 -19.07 -8.63
CA HIS A 68 -7.26 -20.51 -8.34
C HIS A 68 -8.32 -20.91 -7.32
N ARG A 69 -8.51 -20.13 -6.25
CA ARG A 69 -9.52 -20.40 -5.20
C ARG A 69 -10.24 -19.11 -4.83
N PRO A 70 -11.56 -19.13 -4.63
CA PRO A 70 -12.25 -17.99 -4.02
C PRO A 70 -11.73 -17.77 -2.59
N LEU A 71 -11.64 -16.51 -2.17
CA LEU A 71 -11.43 -16.13 -0.77
C LEU A 71 -12.80 -15.90 -0.12
N ASP A 72 -12.92 -16.14 1.18
CA ASP A 72 -14.13 -15.81 1.93
C ASP A 72 -14.44 -14.31 1.85
N GLU A 73 -15.70 -13.97 1.64
CA GLU A 73 -16.13 -12.58 1.46
C GLU A 73 -15.99 -11.77 2.75
N ALA A 74 -16.30 -12.36 3.90
CA ALA A 74 -16.15 -11.67 5.18
C ALA A 74 -14.67 -11.42 5.51
N GLU A 75 -13.80 -12.38 5.19
CA GLU A 75 -12.34 -12.21 5.27
C GLU A 75 -11.87 -11.06 4.36
N ALA A 76 -12.28 -11.03 3.09
CA ALA A 76 -11.91 -9.98 2.14
C ALA A 76 -12.41 -8.59 2.59
N LEU A 77 -13.65 -8.50 3.08
CA LEU A 77 -14.22 -7.26 3.59
C LEU A 77 -13.51 -6.79 4.87
N ALA A 78 -13.15 -7.70 5.76
CA ALA A 78 -12.37 -7.38 6.95
C ALA A 78 -11.01 -6.76 6.58
N MET A 79 -10.30 -7.35 5.61
CA MET A 79 -9.02 -6.80 5.10
C MET A 79 -9.19 -5.40 4.50
N LEU A 80 -10.23 -5.19 3.67
CA LEU A 80 -10.49 -3.88 3.05
C LEU A 80 -10.89 -2.80 4.06
N GLY A 81 -11.59 -3.22 5.12
CA GLY A 81 -12.09 -2.36 6.20
C GLY A 81 -11.06 -2.00 7.27
N GLU A 82 -9.87 -2.62 7.29
CA GLU A 82 -8.81 -2.26 8.23
C GLU A 82 -8.40 -0.79 8.09
N PRO A 83 -8.21 -0.06 9.21
CA PRO A 83 -7.71 1.31 9.16
C PRO A 83 -6.28 1.35 8.67
N GLY A 84 -5.96 2.42 7.95
CA GLY A 84 -4.59 2.75 7.56
C GLY A 84 -3.98 3.81 8.46
N PHE A 85 -2.69 3.69 8.71
CA PHE A 85 -1.87 4.67 9.44
C PHE A 85 -0.76 5.20 8.54
N LEU A 86 -0.50 6.50 8.62
CA LEU A 86 0.47 7.23 7.81
C LEU A 86 1.25 8.20 8.70
N LEU A 87 2.55 8.32 8.47
CA LEU A 87 3.36 9.36 9.09
C LEU A 87 3.45 10.56 8.13
N LYS A 88 2.66 11.59 8.39
CA LYS A 88 2.64 12.82 7.60
C LYS A 88 3.75 13.75 8.06
N ILE A 89 4.69 14.03 7.16
CA ILE A 89 5.81 14.94 7.41
C ILE A 89 5.83 16.01 6.31
N ILE A 90 5.69 17.27 6.71
CA ILE A 90 5.83 18.43 5.82
C ILE A 90 6.87 19.37 6.43
N PRO A 91 7.97 19.69 5.72
CA PRO A 91 8.96 20.62 6.22
C PRO A 91 8.44 22.06 6.17
N HIS A 92 8.94 22.87 7.10
CA HIS A 92 8.92 24.31 7.01
C HIS A 92 9.90 24.79 5.94
N VAL A 93 9.83 26.08 5.58
CA VAL A 93 10.73 26.68 4.58
C VAL A 93 12.20 26.72 5.01
N ASP A 94 12.48 26.61 6.32
CA ASP A 94 13.83 26.53 6.89
C ASP A 94 14.33 25.08 7.07
N GLY A 95 13.52 24.08 6.67
CA GLY A 95 13.84 22.65 6.79
C GLY A 95 13.47 22.01 8.12
N THR A 96 13.04 22.76 9.14
CA THR A 96 12.48 22.17 10.36
C THR A 96 11.13 21.50 10.09
N PRO A 97 10.69 20.51 10.88
CA PRO A 97 9.36 19.92 10.70
C PRO A 97 8.26 20.96 10.99
N ARG A 98 7.37 21.22 10.02
CA ARG A 98 6.16 22.03 10.22
C ARG A 98 4.94 21.17 10.54
N VAL A 99 4.90 19.97 9.98
CA VAL A 99 3.92 18.92 10.27
C VAL A 99 4.72 17.65 10.52
N CYS A 100 4.44 16.97 11.63
CA CYS A 100 4.95 15.64 11.92
C CYS A 100 3.88 14.91 12.73
N GLU A 101 2.99 14.21 12.04
CA GLU A 101 1.74 13.70 12.60
C GLU A 101 1.51 12.25 12.17
N LEU A 102 1.02 11.42 13.08
CA LEU A 102 0.44 10.13 12.74
C LEU A 102 -1.03 10.36 12.35
N VAL A 103 -1.37 10.02 11.11
CA VAL A 103 -2.71 10.15 10.54
C VAL A 103 -3.34 8.77 10.39
N GLN A 104 -4.57 8.61 10.87
CA GLN A 104 -5.42 7.44 10.61
C GLN A 104 -6.43 7.76 9.50
N TYR A 105 -6.63 6.84 8.57
CA TYR A 105 -7.65 6.95 7.52
C TYR A 105 -8.43 5.65 7.34
N HIS A 106 -9.61 5.76 6.72
CA HIS A 106 -10.50 4.64 6.46
C HIS A 106 -10.96 4.61 5.00
N ARG A 107 -11.34 3.41 4.55
CA ARG A 107 -12.13 3.21 3.33
C ARG A 107 -13.59 3.03 3.76
N ARG A 108 -14.53 3.67 3.07
CA ARG A 108 -15.97 3.50 3.26
C ARG A 108 -16.64 3.10 1.96
N ASP A 109 -17.94 2.77 2.08
CA ASP A 109 -18.78 2.36 0.95
C ASP A 109 -18.17 1.20 0.16
N ILE A 110 -17.57 0.24 0.87
CA ILE A 110 -16.84 -0.86 0.28
C ILE A 110 -17.85 -1.81 -0.37
N VAL A 111 -17.71 -2.02 -1.67
CA VAL A 111 -18.48 -3.01 -2.44
C VAL A 111 -17.50 -4.00 -3.05
N LEU A 112 -17.44 -5.22 -2.49
CA LEU A 112 -16.60 -6.29 -3.01
C LEU A 112 -17.18 -6.83 -4.33
N LYS A 113 -16.35 -6.92 -5.37
CA LYS A 113 -16.70 -7.48 -6.68
C LYS A 113 -16.12 -8.87 -6.89
N GLY A 114 -15.06 -9.21 -6.15
CA GLY A 114 -14.52 -10.55 -6.11
C GLY A 114 -13.21 -10.64 -5.34
N ALA A 115 -12.96 -11.81 -4.77
CA ALA A 115 -11.80 -12.10 -3.96
C ALA A 115 -11.29 -13.52 -4.24
N TRP A 116 -9.99 -13.66 -4.47
CA TRP A 116 -9.35 -14.94 -4.76
C TRP A 116 -7.99 -15.06 -4.08
N THR A 117 -7.57 -16.31 -3.86
CA THR A 117 -6.23 -16.68 -3.40
C THR A 117 -5.63 -17.76 -4.31
N GLY A 118 -4.31 -17.96 -4.24
CA GLY A 118 -3.57 -18.90 -5.09
C GLY A 118 -2.10 -19.04 -4.70
N PRO A 119 -1.37 -19.96 -5.34
CA PRO A 119 0.09 -20.01 -5.20
C PRO A 119 0.69 -18.69 -5.72
N ALA A 120 1.69 -18.16 -5.02
CA ALA A 120 2.27 -16.86 -5.34
C ALA A 120 3.78 -16.82 -5.08
N SER A 121 4.44 -15.84 -5.69
CA SER A 121 5.85 -15.51 -5.44
C SER A 121 6.05 -14.00 -5.40
N LEU A 122 7.07 -13.55 -4.66
CA LEU A 122 7.51 -12.16 -4.61
C LEU A 122 9.03 -12.13 -4.65
N ASP A 123 9.56 -11.29 -5.53
CA ASP A 123 10.98 -11.10 -5.77
C ASP A 123 11.27 -9.59 -5.71
N LEU A 124 12.16 -9.19 -4.80
CA LEU A 124 12.51 -7.80 -4.52
C LEU A 124 13.99 -7.57 -4.84
N GLN A 125 14.27 -6.54 -5.61
CA GLN A 125 15.64 -6.17 -5.99
C GLN A 125 16.08 -4.93 -5.21
N PRO A 126 17.32 -4.89 -4.69
CA PRO A 126 17.84 -3.71 -3.99
C PRO A 126 17.85 -2.48 -4.89
N HIS A 127 17.44 -1.34 -4.34
CA HIS A 127 17.52 -0.06 -5.03
C HIS A 127 17.68 1.08 -4.02
N ALA A 128 18.71 1.90 -4.20
CA ALA A 128 19.09 2.96 -3.24
C ALA A 128 17.97 3.97 -2.94
N LEU A 129 17.05 4.19 -3.89
CA LEU A 129 15.92 5.11 -3.75
C LEU A 129 14.55 4.41 -3.71
N ALA A 130 14.53 3.08 -3.73
CA ALA A 130 13.29 2.29 -3.60
C ALA A 130 13.60 1.05 -2.75
N PRO A 131 13.92 1.23 -1.46
CA PRO A 131 14.57 0.23 -0.63
C PRO A 131 13.59 -0.82 -0.08
N MET A 132 12.71 -1.36 -0.94
CA MET A 132 11.75 -2.40 -0.52
C MET A 132 12.46 -3.69 -0.09
N ALA A 133 13.63 -3.98 -0.69
CA ALA A 133 14.43 -5.15 -0.36
C ALA A 133 15.12 -5.10 1.02
N ASP A 134 15.11 -3.94 1.70
CA ASP A 134 15.58 -3.82 3.10
C ASP A 134 14.69 -4.62 4.06
N LEU A 135 13.46 -4.93 3.65
CA LEU A 135 12.57 -5.92 4.26
C LEU A 135 12.59 -7.20 3.40
N PRO A 136 13.53 -8.14 3.63
CA PRO A 136 13.72 -9.28 2.75
C PRO A 136 12.55 -10.28 2.83
N VAL A 137 12.22 -10.90 1.70
CA VAL A 137 11.23 -11.98 1.63
C VAL A 137 11.86 -13.26 2.17
N LEU A 138 11.47 -13.67 3.37
CA LEU A 138 11.90 -14.94 3.96
C LEU A 138 11.02 -16.10 3.50
N GLU A 139 9.71 -15.87 3.47
CA GLU A 139 8.71 -16.84 3.03
C GLU A 139 7.44 -16.13 2.57
N ILE A 140 6.69 -16.76 1.66
CA ILE A 140 5.36 -16.30 1.24
C ILE A 140 4.33 -17.00 2.10
N LEU A 141 3.64 -16.23 2.96
CA LEU A 141 2.62 -16.77 3.88
C LEU A 141 1.23 -16.82 3.24
N SER A 142 0.89 -15.83 2.42
CA SER A 142 -0.43 -15.70 1.81
C SER A 142 -0.38 -14.83 0.55
N SER A 143 -1.42 -14.94 -0.27
CA SER A 143 -1.65 -14.07 -1.43
C SER A 143 -3.14 -13.86 -1.65
N VAL A 144 -3.51 -12.64 -2.03
CA VAL A 144 -4.89 -12.27 -2.29
C VAL A 144 -4.98 -11.35 -3.50
N HIS A 145 -5.96 -11.62 -4.36
CA HIS A 145 -6.38 -10.76 -5.47
C HIS A 145 -7.81 -10.29 -5.20
N LEU A 146 -8.00 -8.99 -5.01
CA LEU A 146 -9.29 -8.35 -4.75
C LEU A 146 -9.68 -7.39 -5.87
N ILE A 147 -10.98 -7.29 -6.13
CA ILE A 147 -11.59 -6.22 -6.91
C ILE A 147 -12.72 -5.66 -6.06
N ALA A 148 -12.73 -4.35 -5.83
CA ALA A 148 -13.75 -3.67 -5.04
C ALA A 148 -13.91 -2.21 -5.48
N ASP A 149 -15.08 -1.65 -5.22
CA ASP A 149 -15.29 -0.20 -5.18
C ASP A 149 -15.19 0.28 -3.73
N PHE A 150 -14.67 1.49 -3.50
CA PHE A 150 -14.64 2.13 -2.20
C PHE A 150 -14.42 3.64 -2.31
N THR A 151 -14.82 4.36 -1.27
CA THR A 151 -14.48 5.77 -1.06
C THR A 151 -13.31 5.87 -0.08
N LEU A 152 -12.27 6.63 -0.43
CA LEU A 152 -11.18 6.97 0.50
C LEU A 152 -11.58 8.20 1.32
N GLU A 153 -11.76 8.04 2.63
CA GLU A 153 -12.11 9.16 3.50
C GLU A 153 -10.91 10.05 3.82
N LEU A 154 -11.17 11.31 4.20
CA LEU A 154 -10.16 12.18 4.80
C LEU A 154 -9.61 11.57 6.10
N GLY A 155 -8.34 11.86 6.40
CA GLY A 155 -7.67 11.36 7.59
C GLY A 155 -7.95 12.16 8.85
N VAL A 156 -7.67 11.55 10.01
CA VAL A 156 -7.70 12.16 11.34
C VAL A 156 -6.33 12.04 11.98
N VAL A 157 -5.84 13.13 12.58
CA VAL A 157 -4.59 13.10 13.36
C VAL A 157 -4.84 12.34 14.66
N VAL A 158 -4.09 11.26 14.87
CA VAL A 158 -4.17 10.41 16.07
C VAL A 158 -2.98 10.60 17.01
N HIS A 159 -1.89 11.20 16.52
CA HIS A 159 -0.77 11.65 17.34
C HIS A 159 -0.03 12.78 16.63
N ASP A 160 0.29 13.86 17.35
CA ASP A 160 1.12 14.97 16.87
C ASP A 160 2.46 14.92 17.60
N TYR A 161 3.55 14.78 16.86
CA TYR A 161 4.90 14.68 17.41
C TYR A 161 5.53 16.04 17.75
N LEU A 162 4.86 17.16 17.40
CA LEU A 162 5.33 18.53 17.64
C LEU A 162 4.56 19.23 18.77
N ALA A 163 3.62 18.54 19.43
CA ALA A 163 2.79 19.05 20.52
C ALA A 163 3.50 19.06 21.89
#